data_AF-A0A538A8M9-F1
#
_entry.id   AF-A0A538A8M9-F1
#
_cell.length_a   1.000
_cell.length_b   1.000
_cell.length_c   1.000
_cell.angle_alpha   90.00
_cell.angle_beta   90.00
_cell.angle_gamma   90.00
#
_symmetry.space_group_name_H-M   'P 1'
#
loop_
_entity.id
_entity.type
_entity.pdbx_description
1 polymer ?
#
loop_
_entity_poly.entity_id
_entity_poly.type
_entity_poly.pdbx_seq_one_letter_code
_entity_poly.pdbx_strand_id
1 'polypeptide(L)'
;MANQPRLIIQLPRGGAVDRQLSAQAPRSIASGEVVVEVGPTDAEGNLEPAAAGQVVLSVPSPEALARQAGEVRRVIARAGKGVEPLVVLVEAAEELREDELAPMLEAAGHTSRAVILRIIRDG
;
A
#
# COMPACT_ATOMS: atom_id res chain seq x y z
N MET A 1 14.67 -5.80 -19.01
CA MET A 1 13.83 -4.67 -18.57
C MET A 1 13.50 -4.92 -17.11
N ALA A 2 14.00 -4.08 -16.20
CA ALA A 2 13.70 -4.25 -14.78
C ALA A 2 12.20 -4.03 -14.58
N ASN A 3 11.51 -5.05 -14.07
CA ASN A 3 10.09 -4.98 -13.76
C ASN A 3 9.96 -3.98 -12.60
N GLN A 4 9.61 -2.72 -12.89
CA GLN A 4 9.40 -1.75 -11.82
C GLN A 4 8.27 -2.28 -10.92
N PRO A 5 8.44 -2.26 -9.60
CA PRO A 5 7.44 -2.77 -8.68
C PRO A 5 6.14 -2.00 -8.89
N ARG A 6 5.07 -2.74 -9.18
CA ARG A 6 3.75 -2.13 -9.44
C ARG A 6 3.04 -1.72 -8.17
N LEU A 7 3.43 -2.31 -7.03
CA LEU A 7 2.96 -1.98 -5.70
C LEU A 7 4.12 -1.57 -4.80
N ILE A 8 3.98 -0.41 -4.17
CA ILE A 8 4.88 0.11 -3.15
C ILE A 8 4.07 0.24 -1.87
N ILE A 9 4.59 -0.24 -0.74
CA ILE A 9 4.03 0.00 0.59
C ILE A 9 4.85 1.10 1.23
N GLN A 10 4.20 2.18 1.66
CA GLN A 10 4.81 3.24 2.45
C GLN A 10 4.27 3.21 3.86
N LEU A 11 5.18 3.20 4.85
CA LEU A 11 4.84 3.07 6.26
C LEU A 11 5.78 3.87 7.18
N PRO A 12 5.38 4.17 8.43
CA PRO A 12 6.23 4.80 9.44
C PRO A 12 7.37 3.88 9.91
N ARG A 13 8.57 4.42 10.10
CA ARG A 13 9.68 3.66 10.67
C ARG A 13 9.35 3.20 12.07
N GLY A 14 9.63 1.93 12.37
CA GLY A 14 9.47 1.36 13.69
C GLY A 14 8.02 1.14 14.11
N GLY A 15 7.04 1.40 13.24
CA GLY A 15 5.63 1.08 13.47
C GLY A 15 5.36 -0.43 13.55
N ALA A 16 4.16 -0.81 13.94
CA ALA A 16 3.75 -2.21 14.11
C ALA A 16 3.99 -3.04 12.84
N VAL A 17 3.57 -2.51 11.69
CA VAL A 17 3.79 -3.16 10.39
C VAL A 17 5.27 -3.20 10.01
N ASP A 18 6.06 -2.13 10.23
CA ASP A 18 7.51 -2.14 9.95
C ASP A 18 8.23 -3.26 10.72
N ARG A 19 7.91 -3.37 12.02
CA ARG A 19 8.44 -4.41 12.90
C ARG A 19 8.00 -5.80 12.45
N GLN A 20 6.73 -5.96 12.10
CA GLN A 20 6.17 -7.23 11.62
C GLN A 20 6.83 -7.67 10.31
N LEU A 21 6.95 -6.78 9.32
CA LEU A 21 7.59 -7.08 8.03
C LEU A 21 9.08 -7.40 8.19
N SER A 22 9.76 -6.72 9.11
CA SER A 22 11.17 -7.01 9.44
C SER A 22 11.35 -8.37 10.12
N ALA A 23 10.39 -8.80 10.94
CA ALA A 23 10.42 -10.09 11.63
C ALA A 23 10.02 -11.25 10.69
N GLN A 24 8.96 -11.07 9.91
CA GLN A 24 8.44 -12.06 8.99
C GLN A 24 7.72 -11.39 7.82
N ALA A 25 8.43 -11.24 6.71
CA ALA A 25 7.88 -10.69 5.49
C ALA A 25 6.86 -11.65 4.83
N PRO A 26 5.69 -11.13 4.38
CA PRO A 26 4.82 -11.80 3.42
C PRO A 26 5.57 -12.25 2.16
N ARG A 27 5.05 -13.27 1.49
CA ARG A 27 5.72 -13.90 0.33
C ARG A 27 5.94 -12.90 -0.80
N SER A 28 4.94 -12.05 -1.07
CA SER A 28 5.03 -11.05 -2.14
C SER A 28 6.07 -9.95 -1.88
N ILE A 29 6.40 -9.70 -0.60
CA ILE A 29 7.50 -8.79 -0.24
C ILE A 29 8.84 -9.54 -0.35
N ALA A 30 8.91 -10.78 0.15
CA ALA A 30 10.11 -11.60 0.08
C ALA A 30 10.52 -11.95 -1.36
N SER A 31 9.57 -12.07 -2.29
CA SER A 31 9.82 -12.30 -3.73
C SER A 31 10.22 -11.04 -4.49
N GLY A 32 10.07 -9.85 -3.88
CA GLY A 32 10.32 -8.55 -4.51
C GLY A 32 9.21 -8.06 -5.44
N GLU A 33 8.03 -8.68 -5.41
CA GLU A 33 6.84 -8.19 -6.14
C GLU A 33 6.28 -6.89 -5.53
N VAL A 34 6.48 -6.73 -4.22
CA VAL A 34 6.13 -5.54 -3.45
C VAL A 34 7.39 -4.93 -2.86
N VAL A 35 7.55 -3.62 -3.02
CA VAL A 35 8.62 -2.86 -2.37
C VAL A 35 8.08 -2.16 -1.15
N VAL A 36 8.82 -2.24 -0.04
CA VAL A 36 8.52 -1.51 1.19
C VAL A 36 9.43 -0.28 1.27
N GLU A 37 8.83 0.87 1.50
CA GLU A 37 9.48 2.16 1.64
C GLU A 37 9.07 2.78 2.99
N VAL A 38 10.05 3.31 3.70
CA VAL A 38 9.80 4.05 4.95
C VAL A 38 9.62 5.52 4.59
N GLY A 39 8.46 6.09 4.91
CA GLY A 39 8.18 7.50 4.65
C GLY A 39 8.45 8.40 5.86
N PRO A 40 8.50 9.73 5.65
CA PRO A 40 8.62 10.72 6.72
C PRO A 40 7.37 10.72 7.60
N THR A 41 7.55 11.01 8.88
CA THR A 41 6.47 11.06 9.87
C THR A 41 6.37 12.42 10.55
N ASP A 42 5.16 12.79 10.96
CA ASP A 42 4.90 13.95 11.79
C ASP A 42 5.42 13.76 13.24
N ALA A 43 5.15 14.74 14.10
CA ALA A 43 5.59 14.72 15.51
C ALA A 43 4.90 13.62 16.33
N GLU A 44 3.73 13.16 15.88
CA GLU A 44 2.94 12.10 16.47
C GLU A 44 3.34 10.70 15.95
N GLY A 45 4.24 10.63 14.96
CA GLY A 45 4.72 9.38 14.36
C GLY A 45 3.83 8.85 13.24
N ASN A 46 2.82 9.61 12.79
CA ASN A 46 2.02 9.24 11.63
C ASN A 46 2.77 9.60 10.35
N LEU A 47 2.56 8.81 9.30
CA LEU A 47 3.07 9.11 7.97
C LEU A 47 2.56 10.48 7.52
N GLU A 48 3.47 11.38 7.13
CA GLU A 48 3.08 12.70 6.60
C GLU A 48 2.18 12.55 5.36
N PRO A 49 1.44 13.58 4.92
CA PRO A 49 0.69 13.52 3.68
C PRO A 49 1.57 13.16 2.46
N ALA A 50 0.99 12.48 1.47
CA ALA A 50 1.72 12.15 0.25
C ALA A 50 2.14 13.42 -0.49
N ALA A 51 3.44 13.57 -0.79
CA ALA A 51 3.96 14.71 -1.54
C ALA A 51 3.46 14.75 -2.99
N ALA A 52 3.09 13.59 -3.54
CA ALA A 52 2.53 13.42 -4.87
C ALA A 52 1.68 12.15 -4.94
N GLY A 53 0.80 12.06 -5.94
CA GLY A 53 -0.06 10.90 -6.17
C GLY A 53 -1.52 11.21 -5.93
N GLN A 54 -2.37 10.51 -6.67
CA GLN A 54 -3.82 10.65 -6.60
C GLN A 54 -4.38 9.67 -5.57
N VAL A 55 -4.92 10.18 -4.45
CA VAL A 55 -5.66 9.34 -3.50
C VAL A 55 -6.95 8.88 -4.16
N VAL A 56 -7.11 7.55 -4.29
CA VAL A 56 -8.27 6.95 -4.95
C VAL A 56 -9.15 6.15 -3.99
N LEU A 57 -8.59 5.69 -2.87
CA LEU A 57 -9.30 4.93 -1.86
C LEU A 57 -8.70 5.20 -0.47
N SER A 58 -9.54 5.29 0.55
CA SER A 58 -9.14 5.28 1.97
C SER A 58 -9.93 4.20 2.68
N VAL A 59 -9.24 3.37 3.45
CA VAL A 59 -9.83 2.28 4.24
C VAL A 59 -9.34 2.35 5.68
N PRO A 60 -10.15 1.90 6.66
CA PRO A 60 -9.78 2.00 8.07
C PRO A 60 -8.61 1.06 8.45
N SER A 61 -8.53 -0.11 7.82
CA SER A 61 -7.52 -1.13 8.13
C SER A 61 -7.19 -2.02 6.92
N PRO A 62 -6.11 -2.82 6.97
CA PRO A 62 -5.75 -3.77 5.91
C PRO A 62 -6.84 -4.80 5.60
N GLU A 63 -7.60 -5.26 6.61
CA GLU A 63 -8.69 -6.23 6.44
C GLU A 63 -9.74 -5.74 5.44
N ALA A 64 -9.96 -4.43 5.39
CA ALA A 64 -10.93 -3.83 4.48
C ALA A 64 -10.52 -4.02 3.02
N LEU A 65 -9.22 -4.10 2.70
CA LEU A 65 -8.73 -4.36 1.34
C LEU A 65 -9.19 -5.72 0.83
N ALA A 66 -9.11 -6.74 1.69
CA ALA A 66 -9.60 -8.09 1.39
C ALA A 66 -11.14 -8.14 1.32
N ARG A 67 -11.82 -7.57 2.31
CA ARG A 67 -13.30 -7.54 2.36
C ARG A 67 -13.91 -6.79 1.18
N GLN A 68 -13.23 -5.76 0.68
CA GLN A 68 -13.69 -4.89 -0.40
C GLN A 68 -12.83 -5.05 -1.67
N ALA A 69 -12.28 -6.25 -1.92
CA ALA A 69 -11.41 -6.51 -3.08
C ALA A 69 -12.01 -6.11 -4.44
N GLY A 70 -13.35 -6.19 -4.59
CA GLY A 70 -14.05 -5.73 -5.79
C GLY A 70 -14.09 -4.20 -5.93
N GLU A 71 -14.08 -3.46 -4.83
CA GLU A 71 -13.98 -2.00 -4.84
C GLU A 71 -12.55 -1.54 -5.17
N VAL A 72 -11.54 -2.13 -4.51
CA VAL A 72 -10.12 -1.90 -4.80
C VAL A 72 -9.83 -2.01 -6.29
N ARG A 73 -10.23 -3.15 -6.90
CA ARG A 73 -10.07 -3.39 -8.35
C ARG A 73 -10.79 -2.35 -9.20
N ARG A 74 -12.05 -2.03 -8.88
CA ARG A 74 -12.85 -1.06 -9.65
C ARG A 74 -12.26 0.34 -9.59
N VAL A 75 -11.83 0.78 -8.42
CA VAL A 75 -11.28 2.13 -8.20
C VAL A 75 -9.95 2.29 -8.95
N ILE A 76 -9.04 1.33 -8.81
CA ILE A 76 -7.75 1.36 -9.50
C ILE A 76 -7.93 1.30 -11.02
N ALA A 77 -8.82 0.45 -11.53
CA ALA A 77 -9.10 0.35 -12.96
C ALA A 77 -9.73 1.63 -13.54
N ARG A 78 -10.52 2.36 -12.75
CA ARG A 78 -11.20 3.60 -13.17
C ARG A 78 -10.36 4.86 -13.04
N ALA A 79 -9.21 4.79 -12.37
CA ALA A 79 -8.37 5.96 -12.14
C ALA A 79 -7.73 6.54 -13.42
N GLY A 80 -7.91 5.90 -14.58
CA GLY A 80 -7.50 6.43 -15.88
C GLY A 80 -5.99 6.36 -16.13
N LYS A 81 -5.53 6.94 -17.25
CA LYS A 81 -4.15 6.82 -17.77
C LYS A 81 -3.23 7.98 -17.33
N GLY A 82 -3.48 8.58 -16.16
CA GLY A 82 -2.61 9.64 -15.62
C GLY A 82 -1.16 9.17 -15.40
N VAL A 83 -0.25 10.12 -15.17
CA VAL A 83 1.18 9.81 -14.90
C VAL A 83 1.49 9.71 -13.40
N GLU A 84 0.65 10.30 -12.55
CA GLU A 84 0.83 10.25 -11.11
C GLU A 84 0.54 8.85 -10.55
N PRO A 85 1.20 8.42 -9.47
CA PRO A 85 0.84 7.18 -8.79
C PRO A 85 -0.60 7.21 -8.26
N LEU A 86 -1.20 6.02 -8.11
CA LEU A 86 -2.46 5.82 -7.40
C LEU A 86 -2.17 5.55 -5.94
N VAL A 87 -2.80 6.28 -5.05
CA VAL A 87 -2.58 6.17 -3.61
C VAL A 87 -3.81 5.55 -2.95
N VAL A 88 -3.59 4.46 -2.22
CA VAL A 88 -4.58 3.84 -1.33
C VAL A 88 -4.11 4.08 0.09
N LEU A 89 -4.97 4.67 0.92
CA LEU A 89 -4.68 4.96 2.32
C LEU A 89 -5.27 3.86 3.20
N VAL A 90 -4.46 3.38 4.14
CA VAL A 90 -4.87 2.57 5.28
C VAL A 90 -4.70 3.44 6.51
N GLU A 91 -5.80 3.77 7.16
CA GLU A 91 -5.79 4.72 8.28
C GLU A 91 -4.97 4.21 9.44
N ALA A 92 -5.07 2.92 9.80
CA ALA A 92 -4.24 2.32 10.83
C ALA A 92 -4.04 0.82 10.59
N ALA A 93 -2.90 0.27 11.01
CA ALA A 93 -2.62 -1.16 10.90
C ALA A 93 -1.67 -1.66 12.00
N GLU A 94 -2.02 -2.78 12.62
CA GLU A 94 -1.10 -3.53 13.50
C GLU A 94 -0.24 -4.54 12.72
N GLU A 95 -0.82 -5.12 11.67
CA GLU A 95 -0.18 -6.12 10.81
C GLU A 95 -0.66 -5.98 9.36
N LEU A 96 0.10 -6.57 8.44
CA LEU A 96 -0.25 -6.65 7.02
C LEU A 96 0.00 -8.06 6.51
N ARG A 97 -1.08 -8.74 6.13
CA ARG A 97 -1.07 -10.15 5.73
C ARG A 97 -1.08 -10.31 4.21
N GLU A 98 -0.68 -11.49 3.74
CA GLU A 98 -0.59 -11.81 2.31
C GLU A 98 -1.95 -11.75 1.59
N ASP A 99 -3.01 -12.19 2.26
CA ASP A 99 -4.38 -12.18 1.73
C ASP A 99 -4.96 -10.76 1.58
N GLU A 100 -4.45 -9.79 2.34
CA GLU A 100 -4.80 -8.37 2.25
C GLU A 100 -4.03 -7.65 1.14
N LEU A 101 -2.80 -8.13 0.86
CA LEU A 101 -1.99 -7.66 -0.26
C LEU A 101 -2.47 -8.20 -1.61
N ALA A 102 -3.02 -9.41 -1.65
CA ALA A 102 -3.43 -10.05 -2.90
C ALA A 102 -4.39 -9.19 -3.77
N PRO A 103 -5.45 -8.55 -3.23
CA PRO A 103 -6.29 -7.64 -4.00
C PRO A 103 -5.55 -6.43 -4.57
N MET A 104 -4.58 -5.90 -3.83
CA MET A 104 -3.77 -4.75 -4.25
C MET A 104 -2.82 -5.13 -5.38
N LEU A 105 -2.17 -6.29 -5.26
CA LEU A 105 -1.29 -6.85 -6.29
C LEU A 105 -2.04 -7.14 -7.58
N GLU A 106 -3.21 -7.79 -7.47
CA GLU A 106 -4.07 -8.05 -8.62
C GLU A 106 -4.46 -6.74 -9.32
N ALA A 107 -4.94 -5.75 -8.55
CA ALA A 107 -5.33 -4.46 -9.09
C ALA A 107 -4.16 -3.70 -9.73
N ALA A 108 -2.98 -3.70 -9.09
CA ALA A 108 -1.75 -3.11 -9.63
C ALA A 108 -1.30 -3.81 -10.94
N GLY A 109 -1.59 -5.10 -11.09
CA GLY A 109 -1.39 -5.86 -12.33
C GLY A 109 -2.21 -5.34 -13.52
N HIS A 110 -3.33 -4.67 -13.28
CA HIS A 110 -4.26 -4.19 -14.30
C HIS A 110 -4.12 -2.71 -14.66
N THR A 111 -3.15 -2.01 -14.07
CA THR A 111 -2.87 -0.60 -14.37
C THR A 111 -1.43 -0.42 -14.85
N SER A 112 -1.20 0.61 -15.67
CA SER A 112 0.15 1.04 -16.06
C SER A 112 0.74 2.06 -15.08
N ARG A 113 -0.06 2.56 -14.12
CA ARG A 113 0.36 3.51 -13.08
C ARG A 113 0.86 2.74 -11.87
N ALA A 114 1.91 3.24 -11.22
CA ALA A 114 2.34 2.70 -9.93
C ALA A 114 1.23 2.86 -8.89
N VAL A 115 1.08 1.85 -8.02
CA VAL A 115 0.14 1.89 -6.89
C VAL A 115 0.95 1.97 -5.59
N ILE A 116 0.59 2.91 -4.73
CA ILE A 116 1.19 3.13 -3.43
C ILE A 116 0.13 2.83 -2.36
N LEU A 117 0.38 1.82 -1.53
CA LEU A 117 -0.37 1.56 -0.32
C LEU A 117 0.30 2.31 0.84
N ARG A 118 -0.36 3.33 1.39
CA ARG A 118 0.16 4.10 2.52
C ARG A 118 -0.52 3.68 3.80
N ILE A 119 0.26 3.22 4.77
CA ILE A 119 -0.20 2.93 6.13
C ILE A 119 0.11 4.17 6.96
N ILE A 120 -0.94 4.83 7.47
CA ILE A 120 -0.77 6.15 8.08
C ILE A 120 -0.20 6.05 9.50
N ARG A 121 -0.71 5.14 10.33
CA ARG A 121 -0.27 4.98 11.72
C ARG A 121 -0.42 3.55 12.20
N ASP A 122 0.10 3.30 13.39
CA ASP A 122 -0.10 2.04 14.11
C ASP A 122 -1.59 1.89 14.52
N GLY A 123 -2.08 0.65 14.44
CA GLY A 123 -3.42 0.23 14.87
C GLY A 123 -3.56 0.07 16.37
#